data_AF-A0A3D3LE86-F1
#
_entry.id   AF-A0A3D3LE86-F1
#
_cell.length_a   1.000
_cell.length_b   1.000
_cell.length_c   1.000
_cell.angle_alpha   90.00
_cell.angle_beta   90.00
_cell.angle_gamma   90.00
#
_symmetry.space_group_name_H-M   'P 1'
#
loop_
_entity.id
_entity.type
_entity.pdbx_description
1 polymer ?
#
loop_
_entity_poly.entity_id
_entity_poly.type
_entity_poly.pdbx_seq_one_letter_code
_entity_poly.pdbx_strand_id
1 'polypeptide(L)'
;MNTRTTQLQARQRFIENLAGSDLFRHYQTAFHTLTGLPLSLRALEDEEHVEEVVTRRGVAGVVHTLIPVKVGKNPVALLETGHVRLEPANADTFAPLASALLDDDRSPAEIRSAKVHFEQAPMMAPARYDAAVCLLRSFAIQLGESAHRLLFAHATHEPEAVRNAKIFIHAHLVEPMTLEDVAKAVNVSPFHFCKVFKRATGLTFTDFVNRARVEKAKRMLMRPAARITEVAYDVGFQSLSHFNRSFRRIASESPTEYRGRMKNERSGVLAAG
;
A
#
# COMPACT_ATOMS: atom_id res chain seq x y z
N MET A 1 11.19 22.14 14.89
CA MET A 1 9.96 21.35 15.08
C MET A 1 10.25 19.92 14.65
N ASN A 2 10.03 18.97 15.55
CA ASN A 2 10.67 17.64 15.55
C ASN A 2 9.99 16.67 14.56
N THR A 3 10.74 16.13 13.61
CA THR A 3 10.26 15.29 12.49
C THR A 3 9.48 14.04 12.94
N ARG A 4 9.80 13.51 14.13
CA ARG A 4 9.09 12.39 14.77
C ARG A 4 7.63 12.71 15.12
N THR A 5 7.37 13.91 15.66
CA THR A 5 6.03 14.32 16.08
C THR A 5 5.09 14.45 14.87
N THR A 6 5.60 14.97 13.75
CA THR A 6 4.84 15.10 12.50
C THR A 6 4.48 13.74 11.89
N GLN A 7 5.37 12.76 11.97
CA GLN A 7 5.16 11.42 11.42
C GLN A 7 4.15 10.60 12.23
N LEU A 8 4.19 10.71 13.56
CA LEU A 8 3.20 10.13 14.47
C LEU A 8 1.80 10.71 14.21
N GLN A 9 1.68 12.03 14.05
CA GLN A 9 0.41 12.69 13.74
C GLN A 9 -0.17 12.26 12.38
N ALA A 10 0.68 12.08 11.37
CA ALA A 10 0.24 11.63 10.05
C ALA A 10 -0.27 10.17 10.07
N ARG A 11 0.41 9.28 10.80
CA ARG A 11 0.00 7.88 10.99
C ARG A 11 -1.32 7.79 11.75
N GLN A 12 -1.45 8.54 12.83
CA GLN A 12 -2.68 8.60 13.62
C GLN A 12 -3.88 9.05 12.78
N ARG A 13 -3.73 10.16 12.04
CA ARG A 13 -4.77 10.67 11.15
C ARG A 13 -5.15 9.70 10.03
N PHE A 14 -4.18 8.93 9.52
CA PHE A 14 -4.44 7.89 8.53
C PHE A 14 -5.31 6.77 9.09
N ILE A 15 -5.02 6.30 10.31
CA ILE A 15 -5.83 5.29 10.98
C ILE A 15 -7.24 5.81 11.27
N GLU A 16 -7.36 7.05 11.74
CA GLU A 16 -8.67 7.68 11.98
C GLU A 16 -9.52 7.75 10.71
N ASN A 17 -8.92 8.09 9.56
CA ASN A 17 -9.62 8.08 8.28
C ASN A 17 -10.06 6.65 7.88
N LEU A 18 -9.22 5.65 8.12
CA LEU A 18 -9.52 4.25 7.80
C LEU A 18 -10.64 3.69 8.71
N ALA A 19 -10.60 4.00 10.00
CA ALA A 19 -11.64 3.69 10.97
C ALA A 19 -12.94 4.47 10.70
N GLY A 20 -12.85 5.67 10.15
CA GLY A 20 -14.01 6.47 9.73
C GLY A 20 -14.64 6.02 8.41
N SER A 21 -14.00 5.11 7.67
CA SER A 21 -14.51 4.65 6.37
C SER A 21 -15.82 3.87 6.52
N ASP A 22 -16.71 4.01 5.53
CA ASP A 22 -17.96 3.23 5.50
C ASP A 22 -17.70 1.73 5.54
N LEU A 23 -16.63 1.27 4.87
CA LEU A 23 -16.22 -0.13 4.89
C LEU A 23 -15.96 -0.60 6.33
N PHE A 24 -15.15 0.12 7.10
CA PHE A 24 -14.87 -0.28 8.48
C PHE A 24 -16.12 -0.19 9.35
N ARG A 25 -16.89 0.89 9.26
CA ARG A 25 -18.11 1.07 10.07
C ARG A 25 -19.13 -0.03 9.84
N HIS A 26 -19.36 -0.44 8.59
CA HIS A 26 -20.27 -1.56 8.29
C HIS A 26 -19.79 -2.88 8.90
N TYR A 27 -18.51 -3.20 8.78
CA TYR A 27 -17.95 -4.44 9.34
C TYR A 27 -17.90 -4.41 10.86
N GLN A 28 -17.62 -3.26 11.46
CA GLN A 28 -17.67 -3.07 12.91
C GLN A 28 -19.08 -3.33 13.44
N THR A 29 -20.11 -2.75 12.81
CA THR A 29 -21.51 -3.01 13.16
C THR A 29 -21.88 -4.48 12.96
N ALA A 30 -21.56 -5.06 11.80
CA ALA A 30 -21.88 -6.45 11.49
C ALA A 30 -21.22 -7.42 12.48
N PHE A 31 -19.94 -7.21 12.80
CA PHE A 31 -19.21 -8.01 13.78
C PHE A 31 -19.87 -7.90 15.16
N HIS A 32 -20.17 -6.69 15.62
CA HIS A 32 -20.85 -6.48 16.90
C HIS A 32 -22.23 -7.15 16.93
N THR A 33 -23.04 -7.02 15.87
CA THR A 33 -24.34 -7.68 15.77
C THR A 33 -24.24 -9.20 15.81
N LEU A 34 -23.23 -9.79 15.16
CA LEU A 34 -23.04 -11.25 15.10
C LEU A 34 -22.45 -11.83 16.38
N THR A 35 -21.63 -11.06 17.11
CA THR A 35 -20.80 -11.59 18.20
C THR A 35 -21.11 -10.99 19.56
N GLY A 36 -21.73 -9.81 19.60
CA GLY A 36 -21.84 -8.98 20.80
C GLY A 36 -20.53 -8.33 21.24
N LEU A 37 -19.44 -8.49 20.46
CA LEU A 37 -18.13 -7.98 20.80
C LEU A 37 -17.82 -6.69 20.02
N PRO A 38 -17.17 -5.70 20.62
CA PRO A 38 -16.64 -4.57 19.87
C PRO A 38 -15.52 -5.03 18.92
N LEU A 39 -15.35 -4.27 17.83
CA LEU A 39 -14.21 -4.36 16.93
C LEU A 39 -13.59 -2.97 16.85
N SER A 40 -12.30 -2.84 17.11
CA SER A 40 -11.57 -1.58 17.01
C SER A 40 -10.46 -1.68 15.96
N LEU A 41 -9.99 -0.52 15.51
CA LEU A 41 -8.84 -0.39 14.63
C LEU A 41 -7.89 0.64 15.24
N ARG A 42 -6.62 0.27 15.44
CA ARG A 42 -5.60 1.19 15.95
C ARG A 42 -4.30 1.13 15.16
N ALA A 43 -3.48 2.16 15.33
CA ALA A 43 -2.11 2.15 14.82
C ALA A 43 -1.28 1.08 15.55
N LEU A 44 -0.35 0.44 14.84
CA LEU A 44 0.73 -0.28 15.52
C LEU A 44 1.53 0.71 16.37
N GLU A 45 2.17 0.24 17.44
CA GLU A 45 3.20 1.01 18.13
C GLU A 45 4.57 0.75 17.49
N ASP A 46 5.59 1.58 17.75
CA ASP A 46 6.89 1.46 17.07
C ASP A 46 7.68 0.19 17.47
N GLU A 47 7.40 -0.37 18.65
CA GLU A 47 8.03 -1.60 19.15
C GLU A 47 7.13 -2.85 18.99
N GLU A 48 5.88 -2.67 18.55
CA GLU A 48 4.93 -3.77 18.45
C GLU A 48 5.04 -4.50 17.12
N HIS A 49 5.40 -5.79 17.17
CA HIS A 49 5.61 -6.64 16.00
C HIS A 49 4.53 -7.73 15.94
N VAL A 50 3.44 -7.44 15.24
CA VAL A 50 2.35 -8.41 15.01
C VAL A 50 2.25 -8.67 13.51
N GLU A 51 2.97 -9.67 13.03
CA GLU A 51 2.96 -10.06 11.62
C GLU A 51 1.84 -11.04 11.29
N GLU A 52 1.37 -11.81 12.25
CA GLU A 52 0.31 -12.79 12.06
C GLU A 52 -0.87 -12.52 12.99
N VAL A 53 -1.96 -13.25 12.79
CA VAL A 53 -3.10 -13.20 13.70
C VAL A 53 -2.68 -13.79 15.03
N VAL A 54 -2.86 -13.04 16.11
CA VAL A 54 -2.49 -13.49 17.45
C VAL A 54 -3.71 -13.40 18.35
N THR A 55 -4.13 -14.53 18.91
CA THR A 55 -5.10 -14.57 20.01
C THR A 55 -4.34 -14.51 21.33
N ARG A 56 -4.42 -13.36 22.01
CA ARG A 56 -3.81 -13.18 23.33
C ARG A 56 -4.77 -13.71 24.39
N ARG A 57 -4.29 -14.65 25.20
CA ARG A 57 -5.01 -15.18 26.35
C ARG A 57 -4.59 -14.40 27.59
N GLY A 58 -5.55 -13.71 28.19
CA GLY A 58 -5.41 -13.05 29.48
C GLY A 58 -5.72 -13.99 30.64
N VAL A 59 -5.95 -13.40 31.81
CA VAL A 59 -6.26 -14.11 33.04
C VAL A 59 -7.65 -14.76 32.95
N ALA A 60 -7.84 -15.91 33.61
CA ALA A 60 -9.11 -16.64 33.66
C ALA A 60 -9.70 -17.01 32.28
N GLY A 61 -8.83 -17.27 31.30
CA GLY A 61 -9.25 -17.78 29.98
C GLY A 61 -9.96 -16.75 29.09
N VAL A 62 -9.99 -15.48 29.50
CA VAL A 62 -10.46 -14.36 28.66
C VAL A 62 -9.47 -14.14 27.53
N VAL A 63 -9.95 -14.07 26.29
CA VAL A 63 -9.12 -13.85 25.11
C VAL A 63 -9.54 -12.61 24.35
N HIS A 64 -8.62 -12.08 23.57
CA HIS A 64 -8.90 -11.18 22.46
C HIS A 64 -7.92 -11.47 21.34
N THR A 65 -8.32 -11.18 20.11
CA THR A 65 -7.52 -11.44 18.92
C THR A 65 -7.13 -10.13 18.24
N LEU A 66 -5.84 -10.06 17.89
CA LEU A 66 -5.22 -9.01 17.10
C LEU A 66 -5.04 -9.52 15.67
N ILE A 67 -5.55 -8.76 14.71
CA ILE A 67 -5.47 -9.09 13.28
C ILE A 67 -4.71 -7.96 12.56
N PRO A 68 -3.52 -8.23 12.00
CA PRO A 68 -2.76 -7.20 11.29
C PRO A 68 -3.42 -6.83 9.96
N VAL A 69 -3.65 -5.54 9.78
CA VAL A 69 -4.03 -4.95 8.50
C VAL A 69 -2.74 -4.58 7.78
N LYS A 70 -2.49 -5.21 6.64
CA LYS A 70 -1.23 -5.05 5.89
C LYS A 70 -1.44 -4.30 4.59
N VAL A 71 -0.45 -3.52 4.20
CA VAL A 71 -0.31 -2.92 2.87
C VAL A 71 0.94 -3.56 2.24
N GLY A 72 0.72 -4.43 1.26
CA GLY A 72 1.76 -5.34 0.80
C GLY A 72 2.22 -6.26 1.94
N LYS A 73 3.51 -6.22 2.29
CA LYS A 73 4.09 -7.00 3.40
C LYS A 73 4.07 -6.29 4.74
N ASN A 74 3.77 -4.99 4.76
CA ASN A 74 3.96 -4.14 5.94
C ASN A 74 2.66 -4.00 6.72
N PRO A 75 2.61 -4.38 8.01
CA PRO A 75 1.50 -4.05 8.90
C PRO A 75 1.39 -2.54 9.07
N VAL A 76 0.18 -2.00 8.89
CA VAL A 76 -0.09 -0.56 9.03
C VAL A 76 -1.05 -0.26 10.17
N ALA A 77 -1.91 -1.21 10.53
CA ALA A 77 -2.89 -1.10 11.61
C ALA A 77 -3.18 -2.47 12.22
N LEU A 78 -3.77 -2.47 13.41
CA LEU A 78 -4.28 -3.67 14.07
C LEU A 78 -5.79 -3.56 14.25
N LEU A 79 -6.49 -4.56 13.74
CA LEU A 79 -7.88 -4.83 14.11
C LEU A 79 -7.88 -5.60 15.42
N GLU A 80 -8.66 -5.15 16.39
CA GLU A 80 -8.75 -5.79 17.70
C GLU A 80 -10.19 -6.13 18.04
N THR A 81 -10.39 -7.36 18.47
CA THR A 81 -11.68 -7.83 18.99
C THR A 81 -11.81 -7.48 20.47
N GLY A 82 -13.06 -7.35 20.92
CA GLY A 82 -13.34 -7.25 22.35
C GLY A 82 -13.01 -8.53 23.11
N HIS A 83 -12.82 -8.38 24.41
CA HIS A 83 -12.55 -9.49 25.31
C HIS A 83 -13.73 -10.45 25.42
N VAL A 84 -13.46 -11.75 25.30
CA VAL A 84 -14.46 -12.80 25.37
C VAL A 84 -13.94 -14.01 26.14
N ARG A 85 -14.82 -14.70 26.84
CA ARG A 85 -14.53 -16.01 27.43
C ARG A 85 -14.88 -17.12 26.46
N LEU A 86 -14.00 -18.11 26.38
CA LEU A 86 -14.23 -19.30 25.56
C LEU A 86 -14.85 -20.46 26.36
N GLU A 87 -14.99 -20.30 27.66
CA GLU A 87 -15.52 -21.28 28.60
C GLU A 87 -16.55 -20.62 29.54
N PRO A 88 -17.51 -21.38 30.09
CA PRO A 88 -18.50 -20.87 31.04
C PRO A 88 -17.86 -20.34 32.34
N ALA A 89 -18.52 -19.37 32.97
CA ALA A 89 -18.14 -18.92 34.31
C ALA A 89 -18.33 -20.03 35.34
N ASN A 90 -17.29 -20.35 36.09
CA ASN A 90 -17.38 -21.17 37.30
C ASN A 90 -16.23 -20.86 38.26
N ALA A 91 -16.21 -21.52 39.41
CA ALA A 91 -15.15 -21.34 40.41
C ALA A 91 -13.76 -21.66 39.84
N ASP A 92 -13.64 -22.72 39.04
CA ASP A 92 -12.36 -23.20 38.50
C ASP A 92 -11.77 -22.23 37.47
N THR A 93 -12.61 -21.71 36.58
CA THR A 93 -12.21 -20.72 35.56
C THR A 93 -11.92 -19.35 36.17
N PHE A 94 -12.55 -19.01 37.29
CA PHE A 94 -12.25 -17.78 38.04
C PHE A 94 -11.01 -17.89 38.93
N ALA A 95 -10.65 -19.09 39.40
CA ALA A 95 -9.57 -19.30 40.36
C ALA A 95 -8.23 -18.66 39.97
N PRO A 96 -7.76 -18.72 38.71
CA PRO A 96 -6.52 -18.05 38.31
C PRO A 96 -6.56 -16.52 38.49
N LEU A 97 -7.72 -15.90 38.26
CA LEU A 97 -7.91 -14.46 38.48
C LEU A 97 -7.98 -14.13 39.98
N ALA A 98 -8.64 -14.98 40.76
CA ALA A 98 -8.67 -14.82 42.22
C ALA A 98 -7.26 -14.91 42.82
N SER A 99 -6.45 -15.90 42.40
CA SER A 99 -5.07 -16.05 42.85
C SER A 99 -4.21 -14.84 42.47
N ALA A 100 -4.25 -14.39 41.21
CA ALA A 100 -3.49 -13.22 40.79
C ALA A 100 -3.85 -11.95 41.57
N LEU A 101 -5.13 -11.75 41.90
CA LEU A 101 -5.56 -10.61 42.71
C LEU A 101 -5.15 -10.74 44.18
N LEU A 102 -5.09 -11.95 44.73
CA LEU A 102 -4.57 -12.19 46.08
C LEU A 102 -3.06 -11.94 46.14
N ASP A 103 -2.31 -12.35 45.10
CA ASP A 103 -0.87 -12.12 44.98
C ASP A 103 -0.54 -10.61 44.87
N ASP A 104 -1.46 -9.81 44.31
CA ASP A 104 -1.39 -8.34 44.23
C ASP A 104 -1.95 -7.63 45.50
N ASP A 105 -2.12 -8.34 46.62
CA ASP A 105 -2.65 -7.83 47.91
C ASP A 105 -4.01 -7.12 47.80
N ARG A 106 -4.85 -7.51 46.82
CA ARG A 106 -6.16 -6.88 46.60
C ARG A 106 -7.16 -7.27 47.68
N SER A 107 -8.01 -6.31 48.06
CA SER A 107 -9.00 -6.51 49.11
C SER A 107 -10.07 -7.53 48.70
N PRO A 108 -10.72 -8.20 49.67
CA PRO A 108 -11.84 -9.10 49.39
C PRO A 108 -13.00 -8.44 48.62
N ALA A 109 -13.20 -7.13 48.77
CA ALA A 109 -14.22 -6.38 48.02
C ALA A 109 -13.85 -6.25 46.53
N GLU A 110 -12.57 -6.02 46.23
CA GLU A 110 -12.07 -5.93 44.85
C GLU A 110 -12.12 -7.29 44.16
N ILE A 111 -11.78 -8.38 44.86
CA ILE A 111 -11.90 -9.74 44.32
C ILE A 111 -13.37 -10.10 44.02
N ARG A 112 -14.30 -9.75 44.92
CA ARG A 112 -15.74 -9.92 44.67
C ARG A 112 -16.21 -9.10 43.48
N SER A 113 -15.77 -7.85 43.36
CA SER A 113 -16.08 -7.01 42.21
C SER A 113 -15.54 -7.63 40.91
N ALA A 114 -14.29 -8.10 40.90
CA ALA A 114 -13.69 -8.78 39.75
C ALA A 114 -14.45 -10.05 39.36
N LYS A 115 -14.94 -10.82 40.34
CA LYS A 115 -15.81 -11.98 40.08
C LYS A 115 -17.09 -11.60 39.33
N VAL A 116 -17.77 -10.54 39.78
CA VAL A 116 -18.98 -10.03 39.10
C VAL A 116 -18.67 -9.63 37.65
N HIS A 117 -17.58 -8.90 37.43
CA HIS A 117 -17.17 -8.51 36.07
C HIS A 117 -16.80 -9.72 35.21
N PHE A 118 -16.11 -10.70 35.77
CA PHE A 118 -15.77 -11.95 35.08
C PHE A 118 -17.03 -12.71 34.68
N GLU A 119 -18.01 -12.84 35.57
CA GLU A 119 -19.27 -13.53 35.30
C GLU A 119 -20.10 -12.83 34.22
N GLN A 120 -20.04 -11.49 34.15
CA GLN A 120 -20.73 -10.68 33.14
C GLN A 120 -20.00 -10.59 31.80
N ALA A 121 -18.72 -10.98 31.72
CA ALA A 121 -17.96 -10.91 30.48
C ALA A 121 -18.60 -11.78 29.38
N PRO A 122 -18.68 -11.30 28.13
CA PRO A 122 -19.26 -12.06 27.03
C PRO A 122 -18.65 -13.45 26.90
N MET A 123 -19.49 -14.46 26.59
CA MET A 123 -19.05 -15.83 26.39
C MET A 123 -19.39 -16.30 24.99
N MET A 124 -18.45 -17.00 24.37
CA MET A 124 -18.60 -17.54 23.03
C MET A 124 -17.98 -18.92 22.94
N ALA A 125 -18.67 -19.86 22.30
CA ALA A 125 -18.11 -21.17 22.02
C ALA A 125 -16.83 -21.04 21.15
N PRO A 126 -15.76 -21.82 21.41
CA PRO A 126 -14.49 -21.70 20.70
C PRO A 126 -14.65 -21.72 19.17
N ALA A 127 -15.40 -22.68 18.63
CA ALA A 127 -15.63 -22.79 17.19
C ALA A 127 -16.32 -21.57 16.56
N ARG A 128 -17.22 -20.91 17.31
CA ARG A 128 -17.89 -19.69 16.84
C ARG A 128 -16.92 -18.51 16.84
N TYR A 129 -16.06 -18.43 17.84
CA TYR A 129 -15.03 -17.39 17.92
C TYR A 129 -13.98 -17.57 16.81
N ASP A 130 -13.52 -18.79 16.57
CA ASP A 130 -12.59 -19.11 15.48
C ASP A 130 -13.17 -18.76 14.11
N ALA A 131 -14.46 -19.05 13.89
CA ALA A 131 -15.16 -18.66 12.67
C ALA A 131 -15.22 -17.12 12.51
N ALA A 132 -15.50 -16.40 13.60
CA ALA A 132 -15.52 -14.93 13.57
C ALA A 132 -14.12 -14.35 13.26
N VAL A 133 -13.06 -14.89 13.87
CA VAL A 133 -11.67 -14.50 13.57
C VAL A 133 -11.31 -14.82 12.12
N CYS A 134 -11.76 -15.95 11.57
CA CYS A 134 -11.55 -16.31 10.17
C CYS A 134 -12.12 -15.25 9.22
N LEU A 135 -13.36 -14.80 9.45
CA LEU A 135 -13.99 -13.75 8.67
C LEU A 135 -13.24 -12.41 8.81
N LEU A 136 -12.75 -12.10 10.01
CA LEU A 136 -11.93 -10.90 10.24
C LEU A 136 -10.61 -10.93 9.48
N ARG A 137 -10.03 -12.11 9.20
CA ARG A 137 -8.82 -12.21 8.35
C ARG A 137 -9.09 -11.75 6.93
N SER A 138 -10.20 -12.19 6.34
CA SER A 138 -10.62 -11.75 5.01
C SER A 138 -10.92 -10.25 5.00
N PHE A 139 -11.59 -9.75 6.03
CA PHE A 139 -11.84 -8.32 6.19
C PHE A 139 -10.55 -7.50 6.32
N ALA A 140 -9.56 -7.97 7.09
CA ALA A 140 -8.27 -7.29 7.24
C ALA A 140 -7.53 -7.13 5.91
N ILE A 141 -7.65 -8.10 5.00
CA ILE A 141 -7.11 -8.01 3.64
C ILE A 141 -7.83 -6.92 2.85
N GLN A 142 -9.17 -6.91 2.86
CA GLN A 142 -9.96 -5.90 2.15
C GLN A 142 -9.72 -4.48 2.70
N LEU A 143 -9.55 -4.37 4.01
CA LEU A 143 -9.21 -3.12 4.67
C LEU A 143 -7.78 -2.70 4.31
N GLY A 144 -6.84 -3.65 4.19
CA GLY A 144 -5.48 -3.44 3.70
C GLY A 144 -5.43 -2.93 2.26
N GLU A 145 -6.26 -3.47 1.36
CA GLU A 145 -6.42 -2.96 0.00
C GLU A 145 -7.04 -1.55 -0.03
N SER A 146 -7.99 -1.28 0.88
CA SER A 146 -8.58 0.05 1.02
C SER A 146 -7.59 1.06 1.59
N ALA A 147 -6.77 0.63 2.55
CA ALA A 147 -5.64 1.36 3.10
C ALA A 147 -4.58 1.65 2.04
N HIS A 148 -4.24 0.67 1.20
CA HIS A 148 -3.40 0.85 0.02
C HIS A 148 -4.03 1.91 -0.88
N ARG A 149 -5.31 1.78 -1.24
CA ARG A 149 -5.99 2.82 -2.04
C ARG A 149 -5.99 4.18 -1.37
N LEU A 150 -6.04 4.34 -0.05
CA LEU A 150 -5.99 5.65 0.63
C LEU A 150 -4.57 6.23 0.69
N LEU A 151 -3.57 5.41 1.03
CA LEU A 151 -2.15 5.80 1.02
C LEU A 151 -1.70 6.18 -0.40
N PHE A 152 -2.18 5.44 -1.39
CA PHE A 152 -1.90 5.66 -2.80
C PHE A 152 -2.98 6.51 -3.51
N ALA A 153 -4.08 6.89 -2.85
CA ALA A 153 -5.06 7.89 -3.33
C ALA A 153 -4.42 9.28 -3.32
N HIS A 154 -3.62 9.55 -2.28
CA HIS A 154 -2.75 10.72 -2.23
C HIS A 154 -1.54 10.62 -3.17
N ALA A 155 -1.23 9.42 -3.69
CA ALA A 155 -0.28 9.23 -4.80
C ALA A 155 -0.94 9.25 -6.20
N THR A 156 -2.28 9.25 -6.28
CA THR A 156 -3.05 9.24 -7.55
C THR A 156 -3.69 10.57 -7.89
N HIS A 157 -3.34 11.64 -7.19
CA HIS A 157 -3.13 12.89 -7.91
C HIS A 157 -1.65 12.98 -8.17
N GLU A 158 -1.22 12.35 -9.27
CA GLU A 158 -0.09 12.90 -10.00
C GLU A 158 -0.28 14.42 -10.00
N PRO A 159 0.65 15.21 -9.42
CA PRO A 159 0.45 16.64 -9.29
C PRO A 159 -0.01 17.18 -10.64
N GLU A 160 -1.00 18.06 -10.67
CA GLU A 160 -1.55 18.54 -11.95
C GLU A 160 -0.44 19.07 -12.88
N ALA A 161 0.57 19.71 -12.31
CA ALA A 161 1.78 20.11 -13.02
C ALA A 161 2.53 18.94 -13.71
N VAL A 162 2.64 17.77 -13.04
CA VAL A 162 3.29 16.58 -13.61
C VAL A 162 2.40 15.93 -14.67
N ARG A 163 1.09 15.85 -14.45
CA ARG A 163 0.13 15.32 -15.42
C ARG A 163 0.13 16.14 -16.70
N ASN A 164 0.00 17.46 -16.56
CA ASN A 164 0.03 18.39 -17.68
C ASN A 164 1.40 18.38 -18.37
N ALA A 165 2.49 18.20 -17.62
CA ALA A 165 3.83 18.07 -18.19
C ALA A 165 3.96 16.81 -19.05
N LYS A 166 3.42 15.66 -18.63
CA LYS A 166 3.40 14.45 -19.46
C LYS A 166 2.65 14.65 -20.77
N ILE A 167 1.49 15.29 -20.70
CA ILE A 167 0.68 15.62 -21.90
C ILE A 167 1.50 16.52 -22.84
N PHE A 168 2.10 17.59 -22.30
CA PHE A 168 2.95 18.50 -23.06
C PHE A 168 4.16 17.79 -23.70
N ILE A 169 4.87 16.97 -22.93
CA ILE A 169 6.03 16.18 -23.39
C ILE A 169 5.64 15.25 -24.53
N HIS A 170 4.52 14.55 -24.41
CA HIS A 170 4.06 13.63 -25.46
C HIS A 170 3.62 14.35 -26.73
N ALA A 171 3.00 15.53 -26.59
CA ALA A 171 2.61 16.36 -27.73
C ALA A 171 3.82 16.92 -28.50
N HIS A 172 4.91 17.28 -27.81
CA HIS A 172 6.10 17.93 -28.39
C HIS A 172 7.32 17.00 -28.43
N LEU A 173 7.11 15.68 -28.43
CA LEU A 173 8.19 14.71 -28.20
C LEU A 173 9.33 14.78 -29.23
N VAL A 174 9.04 15.20 -30.46
CA VAL A 174 10.00 15.29 -31.57
C VAL A 174 10.81 16.59 -31.52
N GLU A 175 10.23 17.64 -30.94
CA GLU A 175 10.83 18.97 -30.93
C GLU A 175 11.96 19.07 -29.89
N PRO A 176 12.94 19.96 -30.08
CA PRO A 176 13.84 20.36 -29.01
C PRO A 176 13.02 20.92 -27.84
N MET A 177 13.16 20.31 -26.67
CA MET A 177 12.39 20.66 -25.49
C MET A 177 13.32 20.75 -24.29
N THR A 178 13.32 21.90 -23.64
CA THR A 178 14.08 22.13 -22.41
C THR A 178 13.21 21.90 -21.18
N LEU A 179 13.84 21.82 -20.02
CA LEU A 179 13.13 21.69 -18.76
C LEU A 179 12.33 22.96 -18.45
N GLU A 180 12.90 24.11 -18.80
CA GLU A 180 12.33 25.45 -18.64
C GLU A 180 11.04 25.59 -19.46
N ASP A 181 11.01 25.06 -20.69
CA ASP A 181 9.81 25.08 -21.55
C ASP A 181 8.64 24.36 -20.87
N VAL A 182 8.88 23.17 -20.33
CA VAL A 182 7.84 22.36 -19.68
C VAL A 182 7.42 22.96 -18.34
N ALA A 183 8.37 23.46 -17.56
CA ALA A 183 8.07 24.13 -16.29
C ALA A 183 7.18 25.36 -16.52
N LYS A 184 7.48 26.15 -17.56
CA LYS A 184 6.66 27.29 -17.98
C LYS A 184 5.28 26.85 -18.47
N ALA A 185 5.20 25.81 -19.28
CA ALA A 185 3.93 25.28 -19.80
C ALA A 185 2.96 24.80 -18.69
N VAL A 186 3.50 24.40 -17.54
CA VAL A 186 2.71 23.91 -16.40
C VAL A 186 2.69 24.88 -15.20
N ASN A 187 3.11 26.13 -15.42
CA ASN A 187 3.06 27.23 -14.45
C ASN A 187 3.78 26.96 -13.12
N VAL A 188 4.98 26.38 -13.18
CA VAL A 188 5.83 26.17 -12.00
C VAL A 188 7.27 26.62 -12.26
N SER A 189 8.04 26.85 -11.20
CA SER A 189 9.48 27.11 -11.36
C SER A 189 10.24 25.84 -11.80
N PRO A 190 11.35 25.96 -12.56
CA PRO A 190 12.18 24.82 -12.98
C PRO A 190 12.64 23.94 -11.82
N PHE A 191 13.05 24.57 -10.71
CA PHE A 191 13.48 23.85 -9.51
C PHE A 191 12.34 23.05 -8.87
N HIS A 192 11.16 23.66 -8.75
CA HIS A 192 9.98 22.98 -8.22
C HIS A 192 9.57 21.82 -9.14
N PHE A 193 9.56 22.05 -10.47
CA PHE A 193 9.27 21.04 -11.47
C PHE A 193 10.18 19.82 -11.34
N CYS A 194 11.51 20.00 -11.33
CA CYS A 194 12.48 18.91 -11.15
C CYS A 194 12.14 18.04 -9.94
N LYS A 195 11.87 18.67 -8.80
CA LYS A 195 11.61 17.99 -7.53
C LYS A 195 10.30 17.21 -7.59
N VAL A 196 9.21 17.83 -8.05
CA VAL A 196 7.90 17.17 -8.09
C VAL A 196 7.81 16.10 -9.18
N PHE A 197 8.42 16.35 -10.34
CA PHE A 197 8.43 15.42 -11.48
C PHE A 197 9.24 14.17 -11.17
N LYS A 198 10.43 14.30 -10.59
CA LYS A 198 11.23 13.14 -10.17
C LYS A 198 10.57 12.36 -9.06
N ARG A 199 9.94 13.03 -8.08
CA ARG A 199 9.19 12.38 -7.01
C ARG A 199 7.98 11.60 -7.55
N ALA A 200 7.26 12.17 -8.52
CA ALA A 200 6.05 11.56 -9.07
C ALA A 200 6.33 10.45 -10.09
N THR A 201 7.39 10.58 -10.91
CA THR A 201 7.68 9.64 -12.00
C THR A 201 8.82 8.66 -11.70
N GLY A 202 9.60 8.91 -10.64
CA GLY A 202 10.84 8.19 -10.37
C GLY A 202 11.99 8.51 -11.33
N LEU A 203 11.77 9.37 -12.34
CA LEU A 203 12.71 9.66 -13.41
C LEU A 203 13.07 11.14 -13.46
N THR A 204 14.28 11.45 -13.94
CA THR A 204 14.58 12.84 -14.34
C THR A 204 13.75 13.21 -15.57
N PHE A 205 13.51 14.50 -15.79
CA PHE A 205 12.85 14.99 -17.01
C PHE A 205 13.52 14.43 -18.28
N THR A 206 14.85 14.55 -18.37
CA THR A 206 15.63 14.07 -19.51
C THR A 206 15.50 12.56 -19.71
N ASP A 207 15.52 11.78 -18.62
CA ASP A 207 15.32 10.32 -18.71
C ASP A 207 13.91 9.96 -19.18
N PHE A 208 12.90 10.67 -18.69
CA PHE A 208 11.51 10.46 -19.08
C PHE A 208 11.33 10.72 -20.58
N VAL A 209 11.85 11.85 -21.08
CA VAL A 209 11.80 12.21 -22.51
C VAL A 209 12.53 11.17 -23.34
N ASN A 210 13.77 10.81 -22.99
CA ASN A 210 14.56 9.83 -23.72
C ASN A 210 13.86 8.45 -23.74
N ARG A 211 13.23 8.03 -22.64
CA ARG A 211 12.46 6.78 -22.58
C ARG A 211 11.25 6.83 -23.51
N ALA A 212 10.47 7.90 -23.47
CA ALA A 212 9.32 8.07 -24.37
C ALA A 212 9.77 8.05 -25.86
N ARG A 213 10.89 8.69 -26.20
CA ARG A 213 11.48 8.67 -27.54
C ARG A 213 11.92 7.27 -27.97
N VAL A 214 12.60 6.53 -27.08
CA VAL A 214 13.02 5.14 -27.36
C VAL A 214 11.81 4.23 -27.56
N GLU A 215 10.76 4.35 -26.76
CA GLU A 215 9.53 3.56 -26.95
C GLU A 215 8.80 3.91 -28.27
N LYS A 216 8.87 5.17 -28.73
CA LYS A 216 8.41 5.54 -30.09
C LYS A 216 9.32 4.92 -31.16
N ALA A 217 10.64 4.96 -30.97
CA ALA A 217 11.61 4.41 -31.92
C ALA A 217 11.44 2.89 -32.09
N LYS A 218 11.25 2.15 -30.99
CA LYS A 218 10.95 0.71 -31.02
C LYS A 218 9.79 0.39 -31.97
N ARG A 219 8.69 1.14 -31.86
CA ARG A 219 7.52 0.98 -32.76
C ARG A 219 7.85 1.31 -34.21
N MET A 220 8.66 2.32 -34.48
CA MET A 220 9.06 2.71 -35.84
C MET A 220 10.03 1.69 -36.47
N LEU A 221 10.94 1.11 -35.70
CA LEU A 221 11.90 0.10 -36.15
C LEU A 221 11.25 -1.22 -36.57
N MET A 222 9.98 -1.45 -36.21
CA MET A 222 9.20 -2.59 -36.69
C MET A 222 8.83 -2.49 -38.18
N ARG A 223 8.98 -1.31 -38.80
CA ARG A 223 8.75 -1.11 -40.24
C ARG A 223 9.98 -1.55 -41.04
N PRO A 224 9.86 -2.48 -42.00
CA PRO A 224 11.01 -3.05 -42.72
C PRO A 224 11.89 -2.03 -43.43
N ALA A 225 11.31 -0.92 -43.93
CA ALA A 225 12.02 0.11 -44.67
C ALA A 225 12.62 1.23 -43.80
N ALA A 226 12.38 1.24 -42.48
CA ALA A 226 12.83 2.32 -41.63
C ALA A 226 14.36 2.31 -41.45
N ARG A 227 15.03 3.40 -41.84
CA ARG A 227 16.46 3.59 -41.54
C ARG A 227 16.63 4.03 -40.09
N ILE A 228 17.60 3.43 -39.39
CA ILE A 228 17.85 3.71 -37.96
C ILE A 228 18.18 5.20 -37.73
N THR A 229 18.93 5.79 -38.66
CA THR A 229 19.28 7.22 -38.65
C THR A 229 18.05 8.11 -38.74
N GLU A 230 17.16 7.84 -39.70
CA GLU A 230 15.89 8.56 -39.88
C GLU A 230 15.01 8.41 -38.62
N VAL A 231 14.86 7.19 -38.11
CA VAL A 231 14.10 6.95 -36.86
C VAL A 231 14.66 7.75 -35.69
N ALA A 232 15.98 7.85 -35.54
CA ALA A 232 16.60 8.62 -34.46
C ALA A 232 16.17 10.09 -34.50
N TYR A 233 16.20 10.71 -35.68
CA TYR A 233 15.78 12.10 -35.86
C TYR A 233 14.26 12.27 -35.77
N ASP A 234 13.47 11.35 -36.33
CA ASP A 234 11.99 11.38 -36.32
C ASP A 234 11.38 11.25 -34.92
N VAL A 235 12.10 10.65 -33.97
CA VAL A 235 11.69 10.61 -32.56
C VAL A 235 12.27 11.75 -31.73
N GLY A 236 13.06 12.65 -32.32
CA GLY A 236 13.54 13.88 -31.69
C GLY A 236 14.94 13.81 -31.06
N PHE A 237 15.78 12.82 -31.40
CA PHE A 237 17.20 12.88 -31.03
C PHE A 237 17.97 13.80 -31.96
N GLN A 238 18.81 14.67 -31.39
CA GLN A 238 19.66 15.60 -32.16
C GLN A 238 20.95 14.95 -32.70
N SER A 239 21.29 13.74 -32.25
CA SER A 239 22.42 12.99 -32.78
C SER A 239 22.22 11.48 -32.66
N LEU A 240 22.74 10.75 -33.66
CA LEU A 240 22.73 9.30 -33.67
C LEU A 240 23.49 8.69 -32.48
N SER A 241 24.59 9.32 -32.07
CA SER A 241 25.39 8.86 -30.93
C SER A 241 24.61 8.92 -29.61
N HIS A 242 23.84 9.99 -29.38
CA HIS A 242 23.00 10.11 -28.19
C HIS A 242 21.82 9.12 -28.22
N PHE A 243 21.23 8.93 -29.40
CA PHE A 243 20.19 7.92 -29.63
C PHE A 243 20.69 6.51 -29.29
N ASN A 244 21.81 6.07 -29.88
CA ASN A 244 22.34 4.73 -29.68
C ASN A 244 22.65 4.45 -28.20
N ARG A 245 23.25 5.40 -27.49
CA ARG A 245 23.52 5.27 -26.05
C ARG A 245 22.23 5.17 -25.23
N SER A 246 21.25 6.03 -25.52
CA SER A 246 19.97 6.04 -24.82
C SER A 246 19.17 4.76 -25.09
N PHE A 247 19.10 4.33 -26.34
CA PHE A 247 18.41 3.12 -26.75
C PHE A 247 19.02 1.89 -26.06
N ARG A 248 20.36 1.73 -26.11
CA ARG A 248 21.03 0.60 -25.45
C ARG A 248 20.83 0.60 -23.94
N ARG A 249 20.85 1.76 -23.30
CA ARG A 249 20.58 1.88 -21.86
C ARG A 249 19.14 1.52 -21.49
N ILE A 250 18.16 1.89 -22.32
CA ILE A 250 16.73 1.73 -22.01
C ILE A 250 16.18 0.37 -22.47
N ALA A 251 16.67 -0.16 -23.59
CA ALA A 251 16.22 -1.40 -24.20
C ALA A 251 17.17 -2.58 -23.93
N SER A 252 18.33 -2.33 -23.31
CA SER A 252 19.40 -3.32 -23.05
C SER A 252 20.06 -3.91 -24.30
N GLU A 253 19.73 -3.41 -25.49
CA GLU A 253 20.27 -3.83 -26.79
C GLU A 253 20.33 -2.64 -27.75
N SER A 254 21.13 -2.71 -28.80
CA SER A 254 21.21 -1.66 -29.82
C SER A 254 19.96 -1.63 -30.72
N PRO A 255 19.67 -0.49 -31.39
CA PRO A 255 18.56 -0.41 -32.34
C PRO A 255 18.62 -1.47 -33.46
N THR A 256 19.83 -1.82 -33.92
CA THR A 256 20.06 -2.84 -34.95
C THR A 256 19.74 -4.23 -34.42
N GLU A 257 20.22 -4.56 -33.22
CA GLU A 257 19.95 -5.85 -32.54
C GLU A 257 18.45 -6.00 -32.28
N TYR A 258 17.80 -4.97 -31.72
CA TYR A 258 16.35 -4.94 -31.47
C TYR A 258 15.56 -5.27 -32.75
N ARG A 259 15.91 -4.61 -33.88
CA ARG A 259 15.24 -4.84 -35.17
C ARG A 259 15.47 -6.25 -35.69
N GLY A 260 16.69 -6.78 -35.56
CA GLY A 260 17.02 -8.15 -35.97
C GLY A 260 16.21 -9.18 -35.18
N ARG A 261 16.15 -9.03 -33.85
CA ARG A 261 15.38 -9.90 -32.95
C ARG A 261 13.89 -9.89 -33.31
N MET A 262 13.31 -8.70 -33.47
CA MET A 262 11.89 -8.55 -33.84
C MET A 262 11.54 -9.10 -35.22
N LYS A 263 12.48 -9.08 -36.18
CA LYS A 263 12.29 -9.70 -37.50
C LYS A 263 12.23 -11.23 -37.37
N ASN A 264 13.11 -11.82 -36.58
CA ASN A 264 13.15 -13.27 -36.36
C ASN A 264 11.89 -13.77 -35.63
N GLU A 265 11.41 -13.02 -34.63
CA GLU A 265 10.17 -13.33 -33.91
C GLU A 265 8.94 -13.32 -34.85
N ARG A 266 8.83 -12.35 -35.78
CA ARG A 266 7.72 -12.30 -36.76
C ARG A 266 7.79 -13.43 -37.78
N SER A 267 8.99 -13.79 -38.24
CA SER A 267 9.16 -14.93 -39.17
C SER A 267 8.84 -16.27 -38.51
N GLY A 268 9.10 -16.43 -37.22
CA GLY A 268 8.77 -17.65 -36.46
C GLY A 268 7.26 -17.83 -36.23
N VAL A 269 6.50 -16.74 -36.03
CA VAL A 269 5.04 -16.80 -35.86
C VAL A 269 4.31 -17.08 -37.18
N LEU A 270 4.80 -16.57 -38.30
CA LEU A 270 4.20 -16.81 -39.64
C LEU A 270 4.54 -18.20 -40.22
N ALA A 271 5.55 -18.89 -39.70
CA ALA A 271 5.91 -20.25 -40.11
C ALA A 271 5.19 -21.34 -39.28
N ALA A 272 4.49 -20.95 -38.21
CA ALA A 272 3.85 -21.85 -37.24
C ALA A 272 2.30 -21.80 -37.28
N GLY A 273 1.71 -21.13 -38.27
CA GLY A 273 0.26 -21.09 -38.54
C GLY A 273 -0.02 -21.38 -40.00
#